data_AF-A0A3L6FVH5-F1
#
_entry.id   AF-A0A3L6FVH5-F1
#
_cell.length_a   1.000
_cell.length_b   1.000
_cell.length_c   1.000
_cell.angle_alpha   90.00
_cell.angle_beta   90.00
_cell.angle_gamma   90.00
#
_symmetry.space_group_name_H-M   'P 1'
#
loop_
_entity.id
_entity.type
_entity.pdbx_description
1 polymer ?
#
loop_
_entity_poly.entity_id
_entity_poly.type
_entity_poly.pdbx_seq_one_letter_code
_entity_poly.pdbx_strand_id
1 'polypeptide(L)'
;MVAMAKREQDLEEIRAMTTEQMEEEVVDLKGELFLLRLKRSARQEFKNNEFSRMHKRIAPMLTVTREREIEQGINKRLSRKLDRKWKQSIVLLVSSVNFDLFKFTLLSVLSVIEDGVHTHVCLFDYESVRQVLFNKSGHFFKDDAHPTILVMLGKGLVLVEGTDWVRNQRVVNPAFGMDKLKDGLDDMAKTYPGRFKIYYVLNQPPENWNGGVGFVSKEMIQSHCPAPAEDIQILRCGPPPMNKAMAAHLDELNYTKEMQFQF
;
A
#
# COMPACT_ATOMS: atom_id res chain seq x y z
N MET A 1 -15.91 21.65 -37.19
CA MET A 1 -14.68 21.70 -38.02
C MET A 1 -13.40 21.60 -37.19
N VAL A 2 -13.21 22.40 -36.12
CA VAL A 2 -11.95 22.41 -35.34
C VAL A 2 -11.54 21.05 -34.74
N ALA A 3 -12.49 20.25 -34.24
CA ALA A 3 -12.19 18.95 -33.63
C ALA A 3 -11.81 17.83 -34.63
N MET A 4 -12.18 17.98 -35.91
CA MET A 4 -11.79 17.03 -36.97
C MET A 4 -10.36 17.32 -37.43
N ALA A 5 -10.04 18.60 -37.68
CA ALA A 5 -8.69 19.04 -38.02
C ALA A 5 -7.65 18.63 -36.96
N LYS A 6 -7.99 18.75 -35.67
CA LYS A 6 -7.10 18.31 -34.59
C LYS A 6 -6.83 16.81 -34.59
N ARG A 7 -7.81 15.98 -34.95
CA ARG A 7 -7.63 14.52 -35.02
C ARG A 7 -6.79 14.08 -36.21
N GLU A 8 -6.93 14.77 -37.35
CA GLU A 8 -6.12 14.53 -38.53
C GLU A 8 -4.65 14.87 -38.25
N GLN A 9 -4.41 16.03 -37.63
CA GLN A 9 -3.09 16.42 -37.16
C GLN A 9 -2.49 15.43 -36.15
N ASP A 10 -3.27 15.01 -35.14
CA ASP A 10 -2.84 14.01 -34.16
C ASP A 10 -2.45 12.68 -34.84
N LEU A 11 -3.14 12.28 -35.91
CA LEU A 11 -2.86 11.05 -36.65
C LEU A 11 -1.61 11.16 -37.52
N GLU A 12 -1.39 12.31 -38.15
CA GLU A 12 -0.17 12.60 -38.91
C GLU A 12 1.06 12.59 -37.99
N GLU A 13 0.97 13.20 -36.81
CA GLU A 13 2.00 13.14 -35.78
C GLU A 13 2.31 11.69 -35.37
N ILE A 14 1.27 10.87 -35.13
CA ILE A 14 1.46 9.45 -34.75
C ILE A 14 2.13 8.65 -35.86
N ARG A 15 1.79 8.91 -37.13
CA ARG A 15 2.42 8.21 -38.26
C ARG A 15 3.87 8.63 -38.48
N ALA A 16 4.24 9.84 -38.11
CA ALA A 16 5.62 10.34 -38.19
C ALA A 16 6.53 9.72 -37.11
N MET A 17 5.98 9.29 -35.97
CA MET A 17 6.75 8.70 -34.87
C MET A 17 7.29 7.29 -35.20
N THR A 18 8.44 6.96 -34.61
CA THR A 18 9.03 5.61 -34.69
C THR A 18 8.25 4.61 -33.82
N THR A 19 8.44 3.30 -34.03
CA THR A 19 7.76 2.27 -33.23
C THR A 19 8.18 2.30 -31.76
N GLU A 20 9.45 2.56 -31.49
CA GLU A 20 9.99 2.67 -30.12
C GLU A 20 9.38 3.86 -29.38
N GLN A 21 9.30 5.02 -30.04
CA GLN A 21 8.65 6.22 -29.48
C GLN A 21 7.16 6.01 -29.19
N MET A 22 6.44 5.31 -30.08
CA MET A 22 5.03 4.97 -29.84
C MET A 22 4.88 4.02 -28.65
N GLU A 23 5.77 3.05 -28.49
CA GLU A 23 5.74 2.13 -27.35
C GLU A 23 5.99 2.86 -26.02
N GLU A 24 6.95 3.78 -25.99
CA GLU A 24 7.25 4.63 -24.83
C GLU A 24 6.06 5.53 -24.47
N GLU A 25 5.49 6.26 -25.45
CA GLU A 25 4.31 7.13 -25.20
C GLU A 25 3.09 6.32 -24.72
N VAL A 26 2.91 5.09 -25.22
CA VAL A 26 1.85 4.18 -24.74
C VAL A 26 2.08 3.76 -23.29
N VAL A 27 3.32 3.55 -22.86
CA VAL A 27 3.65 3.22 -21.47
C VAL A 27 3.35 4.41 -20.56
N ASP A 28 3.81 5.61 -20.94
CA ASP A 28 3.59 6.83 -20.17
C ASP A 28 2.11 7.16 -20.00
N LEU A 29 1.35 7.15 -21.11
CA LEU A 29 -0.09 7.41 -21.07
C LEU A 29 -0.83 6.36 -20.23
N LYS A 30 -0.39 5.10 -20.21
CA LYS A 30 -0.99 4.08 -19.31
C LYS A 30 -0.62 4.34 -17.85
N GLY A 31 0.59 4.82 -17.57
CA GLY A 31 1.01 5.23 -16.23
C GLY A 31 0.18 6.39 -15.69
N GLU A 32 -0.01 7.43 -16.49
CA GLU A 32 -0.91 8.54 -16.14
C GLU A 32 -2.36 8.06 -15.92
N LEU A 33 -2.84 7.09 -16.74
CA LEU A 33 -4.19 6.57 -16.62
C LEU A 33 -4.38 5.79 -15.32
N PHE A 34 -3.32 5.14 -14.85
CA PHE A 34 -3.28 4.51 -13.53
C PHE A 34 -3.36 5.54 -12.41
N LEU A 35 -2.55 6.62 -12.47
CA LEU A 35 -2.60 7.71 -11.49
C LEU A 35 -3.99 8.36 -11.42
N LEU A 36 -4.66 8.58 -12.56
CA LEU A 36 -6.02 9.11 -12.59
C LEU A 36 -7.04 8.18 -11.91
N ARG A 37 -6.85 6.85 -11.99
CA ARG A 37 -7.70 5.89 -11.26
C ARG A 37 -7.47 5.96 -9.75
N LEU A 38 -6.22 6.15 -9.32
CA LEU A 38 -5.90 6.36 -7.91
C LEU A 38 -6.55 7.64 -7.38
N LYS A 39 -6.42 8.76 -8.11
CA LYS A 39 -7.10 10.02 -7.77
C LYS A 39 -8.61 9.84 -7.63
N ARG A 40 -9.22 9.13 -8.58
CA ARG A 40 -10.66 8.79 -8.53
C ARG A 40 -11.03 7.97 -7.30
N SER A 41 -10.22 6.98 -6.91
CA SER A 41 -10.45 6.18 -5.71
C SER A 41 -10.28 6.98 -4.43
N ALA A 42 -9.27 7.86 -4.39
CA ALA A 42 -9.00 8.76 -3.28
C ALA A 42 -10.02 9.92 -3.17
N ARG A 43 -11.05 9.94 -4.03
CA ARG A 43 -12.04 11.03 -4.15
C ARG A 43 -11.40 12.41 -4.32
N GLN A 44 -10.20 12.47 -4.89
CA GLN A 44 -9.56 13.72 -5.28
C GLN A 44 -10.22 14.25 -6.55
N GLU A 45 -10.25 15.58 -6.70
CA GLU A 45 -10.81 16.22 -7.89
C GLU A 45 -9.93 15.96 -9.13
N PHE A 46 -10.55 15.57 -10.25
CA PHE A 46 -9.89 15.38 -11.55
C PHE A 46 -10.86 15.76 -12.68
N LYS A 47 -10.33 16.01 -13.89
CA LYS A 47 -11.18 16.36 -15.03
C LYS A 47 -11.69 15.10 -15.73
N ASN A 48 -13.01 14.91 -15.80
CA ASN A 48 -13.64 13.73 -16.42
C ASN A 48 -13.19 13.46 -17.87
N ASN A 49 -12.83 14.51 -18.62
CA ASN A 49 -12.40 14.40 -20.01
C ASN A 49 -11.00 13.78 -20.17
N GLU A 50 -10.19 13.66 -19.12
CA GLU A 50 -8.82 13.15 -19.18
C GLU A 50 -8.78 11.66 -19.56
N PHE A 51 -9.62 10.82 -18.94
CA PHE A 51 -9.75 9.41 -19.30
C PHE A 51 -10.08 9.23 -20.79
N SER A 52 -11.05 10.00 -21.29
CA SER A 52 -11.46 9.91 -22.70
C SER A 52 -10.36 10.37 -23.63
N ARG A 53 -9.67 11.47 -23.28
CA ARG A 53 -8.56 12.04 -24.08
C ARG A 53 -7.42 11.04 -24.23
N MET A 54 -7.00 10.42 -23.13
CA MET A 54 -5.88 9.48 -23.13
C MET A 54 -6.20 8.18 -23.86
N HIS A 55 -7.40 7.62 -23.67
CA HIS A 55 -7.82 6.45 -24.46
C HIS A 55 -7.88 6.75 -25.96
N LYS A 56 -8.33 7.95 -26.34
CA LYS A 56 -8.37 8.40 -27.74
C LYS A 56 -6.97 8.65 -28.32
N ARG A 57 -5.96 8.88 -27.49
CA ARG A 57 -4.55 9.02 -27.90
C ARG A 57 -3.85 7.66 -28.02
N ILE A 58 -4.10 6.74 -27.09
CA ILE A 58 -3.51 5.37 -27.11
C ILE A 58 -4.04 4.53 -28.28
N ALA A 59 -5.35 4.56 -28.55
CA ALA A 59 -5.96 3.63 -29.50
C ALA A 59 -5.38 3.77 -30.94
N PRO A 60 -5.19 4.97 -31.51
CA PRO A 60 -4.57 5.13 -32.82
C PRO A 60 -3.12 4.63 -32.87
N MET A 61 -2.31 4.85 -31.83
CA MET A 61 -0.91 4.35 -31.77
C MET A 61 -0.85 2.82 -31.86
N LEU A 62 -1.72 2.13 -31.13
CA LEU A 62 -1.81 0.67 -31.20
C LEU A 62 -2.28 0.18 -32.58
N THR A 63 -3.17 0.92 -33.22
CA THR A 63 -3.63 0.62 -34.59
C THR A 63 -2.51 0.78 -35.60
N VAL A 64 -1.78 1.91 -35.58
CA VAL A 64 -0.65 2.16 -36.49
C VAL A 64 0.48 1.16 -36.28
N THR A 65 0.76 0.81 -35.02
CA THR A 65 1.74 -0.26 -34.70
C THR A 65 1.31 -1.58 -35.33
N ARG A 66 0.02 -1.93 -35.27
CA ARG A 66 -0.51 -3.15 -35.89
C ARG A 66 -0.49 -3.10 -37.42
N GLU A 67 -0.71 -1.94 -38.03
CA GLU A 67 -0.58 -1.75 -39.48
C GLU A 67 0.87 -2.02 -39.93
N ARG A 68 1.86 -1.47 -39.23
CA ARG A 68 3.29 -1.71 -39.50
C ARG A 68 3.69 -3.17 -39.34
N GLU A 69 3.17 -3.87 -38.32
CA GLU A 69 3.40 -5.32 -38.16
C GLU A 69 2.85 -6.13 -39.35
N ILE A 70 1.73 -5.70 -39.95
CA ILE A 70 1.12 -6.37 -41.10
C ILE A 70 1.98 -6.15 -42.36
N GLU A 71 2.51 -4.94 -42.56
CA GLU A 71 3.44 -4.63 -43.66
C GLU A 71 4.73 -5.46 -43.57
N GLN A 72 5.21 -5.73 -42.35
CA GLN A 72 6.35 -6.61 -42.09
C GLN A 72 6.03 -8.12 -42.23
N GLY A 73 4.78 -8.48 -42.56
CA GLY A 73 4.35 -9.87 -42.74
C GLY A 73 4.14 -10.65 -41.43
N ILE A 74 4.04 -9.98 -40.28
CA ILE A 74 3.88 -10.64 -38.98
C ILE A 74 2.45 -11.17 -38.82
N ASN A 75 2.34 -12.50 -38.69
CA ASN A 75 1.05 -13.14 -38.46
C ASN A 75 0.46 -12.80 -37.07
N LYS A 76 -0.87 -12.95 -36.92
CA LYS A 76 -1.57 -12.63 -35.65
C LYS A 76 -1.03 -13.40 -34.44
N ARG A 77 -0.53 -14.63 -34.63
CA ARG A 77 -0.05 -15.49 -33.55
C ARG A 77 1.30 -15.01 -33.01
N LEU A 78 2.20 -14.62 -33.90
CA LEU A 78 3.52 -14.07 -33.59
C LEU A 78 3.38 -12.68 -32.96
N SER A 79 2.49 -11.83 -33.50
CA SER A 79 2.16 -10.53 -32.90
C SER A 79 1.70 -10.66 -31.44
N ARG A 80 0.77 -11.58 -31.13
CA ARG A 80 0.37 -11.83 -29.72
C ARG A 80 1.52 -12.34 -28.83
N LYS A 81 2.46 -13.10 -29.40
CA LYS A 81 3.62 -13.61 -28.66
C LYS A 81 4.63 -12.48 -28.37
N LEU A 82 4.86 -11.61 -29.35
CA LEU A 82 5.68 -10.40 -29.20
C LEU A 82 5.04 -9.43 -28.22
N ASP A 83 3.74 -9.15 -28.32
CA ASP A 83 2.98 -8.32 -27.39
C ASP A 83 3.06 -8.84 -25.94
N ARG A 84 2.99 -10.17 -25.73
CA ARG A 84 3.22 -10.76 -24.40
C ARG A 84 4.64 -10.54 -23.90
N LYS A 85 5.65 -10.75 -24.76
CA LYS A 85 7.07 -10.58 -24.40
C LYS A 85 7.38 -9.11 -24.11
N TRP A 86 6.90 -8.19 -24.95
CA TRP A 86 6.99 -6.75 -24.76
C TRP A 86 6.34 -6.33 -23.45
N LYS A 87 5.13 -6.80 -23.18
CA LYS A 87 4.44 -6.50 -21.92
C LYS A 87 5.18 -7.03 -20.69
N GLN A 88 5.83 -8.20 -20.79
CA GLN A 88 6.68 -8.75 -19.73
C GLN A 88 7.96 -7.93 -19.52
N SER A 89 8.49 -7.26 -20.55
CA SER A 89 9.64 -6.37 -20.43
C SER A 89 9.31 -4.97 -19.89
N ILE A 90 8.03 -4.59 -19.79
CA ILE A 90 7.62 -3.33 -19.18
C ILE A 90 7.84 -3.43 -17.67
N VAL A 91 8.97 -2.92 -17.20
CA VAL A 91 9.24 -2.67 -15.78
C VAL A 91 8.64 -1.31 -15.45
N LEU A 92 7.57 -1.28 -14.67
CA LEU A 92 7.03 -0.03 -14.13
C LEU A 92 7.98 0.46 -13.04
N LEU A 93 8.92 1.34 -13.41
CA LEU A 93 9.65 2.14 -12.43
C LEU A 93 8.67 3.20 -11.90
N VAL A 94 8.09 2.95 -10.72
CA VAL A 94 7.46 4.02 -9.94
C VAL A 94 8.58 4.88 -9.37
N SER A 95 9.19 5.70 -10.23
CA SER A 95 10.14 6.71 -9.80
C SER A 95 9.38 7.86 -9.16
N SER A 96 9.28 7.80 -7.83
CA SER A 96 9.44 8.92 -6.88
C SER A 96 8.50 8.76 -5.68
N VAL A 97 8.93 7.95 -4.70
CA VAL A 97 8.76 8.26 -3.27
C VAL A 97 10.03 7.75 -2.58
N ASN A 98 10.69 8.64 -1.82
CA ASN A 98 12.02 8.47 -1.23
C ASN A 98 12.21 7.08 -0.58
N PHE A 99 13.17 6.33 -1.10
CA PHE A 99 13.65 5.08 -0.52
C PHE A 99 14.98 5.36 0.17
N ASP A 100 14.97 5.43 1.50
CA ASP A 100 16.16 5.07 2.26
C ASP A 100 16.32 3.55 2.15
N LEU A 101 17.29 3.14 1.32
CA LEU A 101 17.75 1.76 1.24
C LEU A 101 18.27 1.34 2.61
N PHE A 102 17.71 0.31 3.22
CA PHE A 102 18.51 -0.81 3.73
C PHE A 102 17.62 -2.01 4.07
N LYS A 103 17.99 -3.17 3.51
CA LYS A 103 17.47 -4.54 3.75
C LYS A 103 16.03 -4.80 3.30
N PHE A 104 15.86 -5.60 2.26
CA PHE A 104 15.47 -7.00 2.46
C PHE A 104 15.65 -7.78 1.15
N THR A 105 16.46 -8.82 1.25
CA THR A 105 16.63 -9.90 0.27
C THR A 105 15.37 -10.74 0.18
N LEU A 106 15.02 -11.10 -1.07
CA LEU A 106 14.32 -12.33 -1.48
C LEU A 106 13.19 -12.83 -0.57
N LEU A 107 11.97 -12.39 -0.88
CA LEU A 107 10.77 -13.23 -0.77
C LEU A 107 9.71 -12.68 -1.73
N SER A 108 9.37 -13.51 -2.73
CA SER A 108 8.24 -13.34 -3.63
C SER A 108 6.95 -13.49 -2.83
N VAL A 109 6.57 -12.44 -2.11
CA VAL A 109 5.30 -12.37 -1.40
C VAL A 109 4.75 -10.97 -1.61
N LEU A 110 3.49 -10.93 -2.01
CA LEU A 110 2.67 -9.74 -2.05
C LEU A 110 2.53 -9.21 -0.61
N SER A 111 3.50 -8.42 -0.16
CA SER A 111 3.48 -7.80 1.17
C SER A 111 2.73 -6.48 1.05
N VAL A 112 1.46 -6.49 1.47
CA VAL A 112 0.75 -5.26 1.84
C VAL A 112 1.35 -4.82 3.18
N ILE A 113 2.23 -3.82 3.13
CA ILE A 113 2.78 -3.20 4.34
C ILE A 113 1.79 -2.11 4.74
N GLU A 114 1.20 -2.27 5.92
CA GLU A 114 0.17 -1.38 6.46
C GLU A 114 0.82 -0.32 7.37
N ASP A 115 1.57 0.61 6.76
CA ASP A 115 2.09 1.77 7.48
C ASP A 115 1.06 2.91 7.43
N GLY A 116 0.08 2.84 8.35
CA GLY A 116 -0.67 3.94 8.97
C GLY A 116 -1.38 5.05 8.15
N VAL A 117 -0.96 5.40 6.93
CA VAL A 117 -1.51 6.52 6.15
C VAL A 117 -1.52 6.24 4.63
N HIS A 118 -0.73 5.29 4.11
CA HIS A 118 -0.77 4.93 2.69
C HIS A 118 -0.67 3.41 2.48
N THR A 119 -1.61 2.83 1.74
CA THR A 119 -1.56 1.43 1.31
C THR A 119 -0.58 1.28 0.16
N HIS A 120 0.58 0.68 0.43
CA HIS A 120 1.56 0.34 -0.59
C HIS A 120 1.23 -1.05 -1.16
N VAL A 121 0.89 -1.10 -2.45
CA VAL A 121 0.68 -2.35 -3.18
C VAL A 121 1.91 -2.64 -4.02
N CYS A 122 2.77 -3.54 -3.56
CA CYS A 122 3.91 -4.04 -4.33
C CYS A 122 3.46 -5.25 -5.17
N LEU A 123 3.27 -5.03 -6.47
CA LEU A 123 2.93 -6.08 -7.42
C LEU A 123 4.20 -6.56 -8.11
N PHE A 124 4.59 -7.80 -7.86
CA PHE A 124 5.82 -8.38 -8.42
C PHE A 124 5.57 -9.21 -9.69
N ASP A 125 4.32 -9.66 -9.92
CA ASP A 125 3.97 -10.45 -11.10
C ASP A 125 3.23 -9.60 -12.14
N TYR A 126 3.65 -9.76 -13.39
CA TYR A 126 3.07 -9.14 -14.57
C TYR A 126 1.57 -9.48 -14.72
N GLU A 127 1.13 -10.70 -14.38
CA GLU A 127 -0.29 -11.06 -14.47
C GLU A 127 -1.14 -10.32 -13.43
N SER A 128 -0.64 -10.15 -12.20
CA SER A 128 -1.30 -9.40 -11.13
C SER A 128 -1.30 -7.90 -11.44
N VAL A 129 -0.20 -7.34 -11.98
CA VAL A 129 -0.16 -5.98 -12.53
C VAL A 129 -1.19 -5.82 -13.65
N ARG A 130 -1.31 -6.79 -14.56
CA ARG A 130 -2.28 -6.75 -15.63
C ARG A 130 -3.72 -6.83 -15.12
N GLN A 131 -4.02 -7.67 -14.13
CA GLN A 131 -5.35 -7.68 -13.50
C GLN A 131 -5.65 -6.33 -12.85
N VAL A 132 -4.68 -5.74 -12.14
CA VAL A 132 -4.85 -4.44 -11.48
C VAL A 132 -5.04 -3.30 -12.48
N LEU A 133 -4.29 -3.30 -13.59
CA LEU A 133 -4.33 -2.24 -14.61
C LEU A 133 -5.49 -2.39 -15.63
N PHE A 134 -5.98 -3.59 -15.90
CA PHE A 134 -6.98 -3.83 -16.94
C PHE A 134 -8.37 -4.19 -16.40
N ASN A 135 -8.49 -4.60 -15.14
CA ASN A 135 -9.80 -4.89 -14.57
C ASN A 135 -10.55 -3.60 -14.20
N LYS A 136 -11.70 -3.36 -14.85
CA LYS A 136 -12.58 -2.21 -14.58
C LYS A 136 -13.48 -2.41 -13.35
N SER A 137 -13.59 -3.64 -12.84
CA SER A 137 -14.52 -3.98 -11.76
C SER A 137 -13.99 -3.67 -10.36
N GLY A 138 -12.70 -3.34 -10.20
CA GLY A 138 -12.11 -3.00 -8.89
C GLY A 138 -12.02 -4.16 -7.90
N HIS A 139 -12.38 -5.38 -8.33
CA HIS A 139 -12.19 -6.61 -7.56
C HIS A 139 -10.88 -7.27 -7.99
N PHE A 140 -9.98 -7.48 -7.03
CA PHE A 140 -8.71 -8.17 -7.22
C PHE A 140 -8.74 -9.45 -6.42
N PHE A 141 -8.37 -10.56 -7.05
CA PHE A 141 -8.20 -11.83 -6.37
C PHE A 141 -6.77 -11.87 -5.81
N LYS A 142 -6.61 -12.22 -4.54
CA LYS A 142 -5.34 -12.59 -3.92
C LYS A 142 -4.89 -13.88 -4.61
N ASP A 143 -3.70 -13.86 -5.21
CA ASP A 143 -3.13 -15.07 -5.79
C ASP A 143 -3.07 -16.16 -4.72
N ASP A 144 -3.62 -17.35 -5.02
CA ASP A 144 -3.56 -18.49 -4.11
C ASP A 144 -2.07 -18.78 -3.82
N ALA A 145 -1.70 -18.76 -2.54
CA ALA A 145 -0.32 -19.06 -2.14
C ALA A 145 0.12 -20.43 -2.67
N HIS A 146 1.42 -20.60 -2.89
CA HIS A 146 2.01 -21.83 -3.39
C HIS A 146 1.43 -23.05 -2.66
N PRO A 147 1.06 -24.15 -3.37
CA PRO A 147 0.30 -25.27 -2.79
C PRO A 147 0.91 -25.84 -1.50
N THR A 148 2.22 -25.81 -1.37
CA THR A 148 2.94 -26.19 -0.14
C THR A 148 2.62 -25.30 1.07
N ILE A 149 2.53 -23.97 0.87
CA ILE A 149 2.19 -23.00 1.92
C ILE A 149 0.72 -23.17 2.32
N LEU A 150 -0.16 -23.40 1.34
CA LEU A 150 -1.58 -23.63 1.57
C LEU A 150 -1.82 -24.91 2.39
N VAL A 151 -1.05 -25.96 2.15
CA VAL A 151 -1.12 -27.23 2.89
C VAL A 151 -0.53 -27.10 4.30
N MET A 152 0.54 -26.31 4.48
CA MET A 152 1.20 -26.16 5.78
C MET A 152 0.54 -25.16 6.72
N LEU A 153 0.09 -24.01 6.20
CA LEU A 153 -0.41 -22.89 7.01
C LEU A 153 -1.91 -22.64 6.81
N GLY A 154 -2.56 -23.32 5.86
CA GLY A 154 -3.92 -23.00 5.44
C GLY A 154 -4.01 -21.63 4.76
N LYS A 155 -5.22 -21.19 4.43
CA LYS A 155 -5.44 -19.85 3.85
C LYS A 155 -5.23 -18.70 4.85
N GLY A 156 -5.16 -18.96 6.16
CA GLY A 156 -4.95 -17.93 7.20
C GLY A 156 -5.97 -16.77 7.15
N LEU A 157 -5.69 -15.62 7.78
CA LEU A 157 -6.49 -14.39 7.53
C LEU A 157 -6.03 -13.66 6.26
N VAL A 158 -4.77 -13.88 5.89
CA VAL A 158 -4.07 -13.14 4.83
C VAL A 158 -4.52 -13.58 3.44
N LEU A 159 -4.80 -14.88 3.21
CA LEU A 159 -5.15 -15.43 1.88
C LEU A 159 -6.64 -15.76 1.73
N VAL A 160 -7.44 -15.57 2.79
CA VAL A 160 -8.88 -15.79 2.71
C VAL A 160 -9.57 -14.57 2.10
N GLU A 161 -10.51 -14.83 1.20
CA GLU A 161 -11.30 -13.82 0.50
C GLU A 161 -12.80 -13.93 0.80
N GLY A 162 -13.53 -12.85 0.52
CA GLY A 162 -14.99 -12.85 0.52
C GLY A 162 -15.63 -13.21 1.86
N THR A 163 -16.67 -14.05 1.83
CA THR A 163 -17.46 -14.43 3.01
C THR A 163 -16.66 -15.19 4.05
N ASP A 164 -15.62 -15.91 3.64
CA ASP A 164 -14.75 -16.67 4.54
C ASP A 164 -13.84 -15.72 5.33
N TRP A 165 -13.45 -14.58 4.74
CA TRP A 165 -12.66 -13.57 5.46
C TRP A 165 -13.53 -12.93 6.53
N VAL A 166 -14.77 -12.60 6.20
CA VAL A 166 -15.77 -12.09 7.16
C VAL A 166 -16.03 -13.10 8.28
N ARG A 167 -16.08 -14.40 7.96
CA ARG A 167 -16.25 -15.47 8.95
C ARG A 167 -15.05 -15.57 9.89
N ASN A 168 -13.83 -15.55 9.34
CA ASN A 168 -12.60 -15.62 10.14
C ASN A 168 -12.42 -14.37 10.99
N GLN A 169 -12.67 -13.18 10.42
CA GLN A 169 -12.64 -11.93 11.15
C GLN A 169 -13.69 -11.90 12.27
N ARG A 170 -14.89 -12.45 12.04
CA ARG A 170 -15.93 -12.59 13.07
C ARG A 170 -15.50 -13.50 14.22
N VAL A 171 -14.65 -14.49 13.97
CA VAL A 171 -14.10 -15.39 15.00
C VAL A 171 -12.92 -14.74 15.73
N VAL A 172 -12.11 -13.96 15.02
CA VAL A 172 -10.88 -13.36 15.54
C VAL A 172 -11.13 -12.05 16.29
N ASN A 173 -12.03 -11.18 15.83
CA ASN A 173 -12.32 -9.91 16.48
C ASN A 173 -12.75 -10.05 17.96
N PRO A 174 -13.58 -11.05 18.34
CA PRO A 174 -13.89 -11.29 19.74
C PRO A 174 -12.70 -11.72 20.60
N ALA A 175 -11.60 -12.20 20.01
CA ALA A 175 -10.37 -12.54 20.75
C ALA A 175 -9.52 -11.29 21.02
N PHE A 176 -9.57 -10.30 20.13
CA PHE A 176 -8.90 -9.00 20.27
C PHE A 176 -9.83 -7.90 20.79
N GLY A 177 -10.91 -8.27 21.48
CA GLY A 177 -11.74 -7.32 22.21
C GLY A 177 -10.92 -6.59 23.28
N MET A 178 -11.17 -5.29 23.47
CA MET A 178 -10.44 -4.47 24.44
C MET A 178 -10.54 -5.00 25.87
N ASP A 179 -11.66 -5.63 26.21
CA ASP A 179 -11.89 -6.35 27.46
C ASP A 179 -10.92 -7.51 27.64
N LYS A 180 -10.80 -8.40 26.65
CA LYS A 180 -9.92 -9.57 26.72
C LYS A 180 -8.44 -9.21 26.63
N LEU A 181 -8.11 -8.17 25.87
CA LEU A 181 -6.75 -7.65 25.81
C LEU A 181 -6.32 -7.08 27.16
N LYS A 182 -7.21 -6.34 27.82
CA LYS A 182 -6.96 -5.85 29.18
C LYS A 182 -6.77 -6.99 30.16
N ASP A 183 -7.64 -8.00 30.14
CA ASP A 183 -7.53 -9.16 31.04
C ASP A 183 -6.20 -9.90 30.84
N GLY A 184 -5.80 -10.14 29.58
CA GLY A 184 -4.53 -10.81 29.27
C GLY A 184 -3.30 -10.00 29.70
N LEU A 185 -3.36 -8.68 29.55
CA LEU A 185 -2.32 -7.77 30.03
C LEU A 185 -2.25 -7.76 31.56
N ASP A 186 -3.38 -7.68 32.24
CA ASP A 186 -3.45 -7.70 33.71
C ASP A 186 -2.94 -9.04 34.27
N ASP A 187 -3.22 -10.15 33.62
CA ASP A 187 -2.70 -11.46 34.00
C ASP A 187 -1.19 -11.59 33.80
N MET A 188 -0.64 -10.98 32.73
CA MET A 188 0.81 -10.87 32.56
C MET A 188 1.46 -10.04 33.67
N ALA A 189 0.83 -8.92 34.09
CA ALA A 189 1.33 -8.12 35.20
C ALA A 189 1.31 -8.89 36.53
N LYS A 190 0.27 -9.70 36.78
CA LYS A 190 0.22 -10.59 37.95
C LYS A 190 1.30 -11.66 37.91
N THR A 191 1.57 -12.21 36.73
CA THR A 191 2.55 -13.30 36.55
C THR A 191 3.98 -12.78 36.72
N TYR A 192 4.27 -11.54 36.32
CA TYR A 192 5.62 -10.95 36.32
C TYR A 192 5.69 -9.57 37.01
N PRO A 193 5.39 -9.48 38.32
CA PRO A 193 5.21 -8.20 39.02
C PRO A 193 6.49 -7.34 39.09
N GLY A 194 7.68 -7.94 38.94
CA GLY A 194 8.97 -7.23 38.96
C GLY A 194 9.46 -6.73 37.60
N ARG A 195 8.93 -7.25 36.49
CA ARG A 195 9.42 -6.96 35.13
C ARG A 195 8.40 -6.25 34.25
N PHE A 196 7.13 -6.45 34.54
CA PHE A 196 6.04 -5.94 33.72
C PHE A 196 5.10 -5.11 34.58
N LYS A 197 5.08 -3.80 34.32
CA LYS A 197 4.19 -2.84 34.97
C LYS A 197 3.30 -2.24 33.91
N ILE A 198 2.01 -2.16 34.20
CA ILE A 198 1.03 -1.57 33.30
C ILE A 198 0.37 -0.40 34.00
N TYR A 199 0.21 0.69 33.26
CA TYR A 199 -0.54 1.86 33.68
C TYR A 199 -1.48 2.27 32.56
N TYR A 200 -2.77 2.38 32.89
CA TYR A 200 -3.81 2.72 31.93
C TYR A 200 -4.18 4.20 32.05
N VAL A 201 -4.39 4.86 30.91
CA VAL A 201 -4.86 6.25 30.83
C VAL A 201 -6.13 6.28 30.00
N LEU A 202 -7.20 6.86 30.54
CA LEU A 202 -8.51 6.96 29.88
C LEU A 202 -8.93 8.41 29.73
N ASN A 203 -9.47 8.78 28.57
CA ASN A 203 -9.99 10.13 28.35
C ASN A 203 -11.30 10.36 29.13
N GLN A 204 -12.17 9.36 29.17
CA GLN A 204 -13.43 9.38 29.94
C GLN A 204 -13.44 8.20 30.91
N PRO A 205 -12.90 8.38 32.13
CA PRO A 205 -12.81 7.31 33.12
C PRO A 205 -14.18 7.05 33.78
N PRO A 206 -14.44 5.81 34.23
CA PRO A 206 -15.53 5.52 35.17
C PRO A 206 -15.23 6.08 36.57
N GLU A 207 -16.27 6.24 37.41
CA GLU A 207 -16.17 6.92 38.73
C GLU A 207 -15.09 6.36 39.67
N ASN A 208 -14.74 5.08 39.57
CA ASN A 208 -13.75 4.41 40.43
C ASN A 208 -12.43 4.11 39.70
N TRP A 209 -11.92 5.04 38.89
CA TRP A 209 -10.70 4.85 38.12
C TRP A 209 -9.43 5.27 38.87
N ASN A 210 -8.49 4.34 39.01
CA ASN A 210 -7.21 4.58 39.70
C ASN A 210 -6.04 4.90 38.75
N GLY A 211 -6.30 5.04 37.45
CA GLY A 211 -5.29 5.32 36.43
C GLY A 211 -5.25 6.79 36.01
N GLY A 212 -4.55 7.06 34.92
CA GLY A 212 -4.44 8.41 34.36
C GLY A 212 -5.75 8.85 33.71
N VAL A 213 -6.03 10.15 33.74
CA VAL A 213 -7.22 10.76 33.12
C VAL A 213 -6.80 11.75 32.05
N GLY A 214 -7.42 11.67 30.86
CA GLY A 214 -7.17 12.57 29.74
C GLY A 214 -6.07 12.07 28.80
N PHE A 215 -5.16 12.97 28.42
CA PHE A 215 -4.01 12.68 27.56
C PHE A 215 -2.76 12.36 28.39
N VAL A 216 -1.84 11.59 27.79
CA VAL A 216 -0.55 11.28 28.43
C VAL A 216 0.25 12.56 28.61
N SER A 217 0.55 12.93 29.86
CA SER A 217 1.34 14.11 30.21
C SER A 217 2.79 13.74 30.55
N LYS A 218 3.66 14.75 30.53
CA LYS A 218 5.08 14.63 30.91
C LYS A 218 5.27 14.03 32.31
N GLU A 219 4.43 14.45 33.27
CA GLU A 219 4.48 14.01 34.65
C GLU A 219 4.19 12.50 34.78
N MET A 220 3.22 12.00 34.00
CA MET A 220 2.88 10.57 33.98
C MET A 220 4.03 9.72 33.41
N ILE A 221 4.75 10.23 32.42
CA ILE A 221 5.92 9.54 31.86
C ILE A 221 7.03 9.50 32.91
N GLN A 222 7.28 10.61 33.61
CA GLN A 222 8.34 10.67 34.62
C GLN A 222 8.08 9.77 35.84
N SER A 223 6.81 9.55 36.23
CA SER A 223 6.45 8.70 37.35
C SER A 223 6.47 7.21 37.02
N HIS A 224 6.09 6.83 35.79
CA HIS A 224 5.88 5.43 35.41
C HIS A 224 6.98 4.85 34.52
N CYS A 225 7.68 5.67 33.74
CA CYS A 225 8.80 5.24 32.89
C CYS A 225 10.15 5.40 33.63
N PRO A 226 11.14 4.54 33.33
CA PRO A 226 12.47 4.64 33.92
C PRO A 226 13.21 5.88 33.38
N ALA A 227 14.06 6.50 34.20
CA ALA A 227 14.86 7.66 33.81
C ALA A 227 15.76 7.36 32.58
N PRO A 228 16.11 8.35 31.75
CA PRO A 228 16.90 8.12 30.55
C PRO A 228 18.29 7.55 30.86
N ALA A 229 18.60 6.40 30.25
CA ALA A 229 19.90 5.73 30.31
C ALA A 229 20.16 4.96 29.00
N GLU A 230 21.42 4.60 28.71
CA GLU A 230 21.83 3.98 27.44
C GLU A 230 21.24 2.57 27.21
N ASP A 231 20.78 1.91 28.27
CA ASP A 231 20.16 0.58 28.24
C ASP A 231 18.63 0.61 28.07
N ILE A 232 18.04 1.81 28.01
CA ILE A 232 16.58 2.00 27.97
C ILE A 232 16.12 2.38 26.57
N GLN A 233 15.08 1.68 26.09
CA GLN A 233 14.41 1.99 24.84
C GLN A 233 12.91 2.20 25.07
N ILE A 234 12.39 3.33 24.59
CA ILE A 234 10.97 3.67 24.59
C ILE A 234 10.37 3.32 23.25
N LEU A 235 9.47 2.34 23.27
CA LEU A 235 8.71 1.92 22.10
C LEU A 235 7.35 2.62 22.09
N ARG A 236 7.01 3.29 21.00
CA ARG A 236 5.71 3.96 20.84
C ARG A 236 4.98 3.47 19.59
N CYS A 237 3.68 3.26 19.73
CA CYS A 237 2.78 2.95 18.64
C CYS A 237 1.45 3.68 18.85
N GLY A 238 0.77 4.00 17.76
CA GLY A 238 -0.55 4.62 17.78
C GLY A 238 -0.74 5.74 16.77
N PRO A 239 -1.83 6.50 16.86
CA PRO A 239 -2.19 7.50 15.85
C PRO A 239 -1.10 8.57 15.68
N PRO A 240 -0.88 9.09 14.46
CA PRO A 240 0.12 10.14 14.20
C PRO A 240 0.10 11.34 15.18
N PRO A 241 -1.08 11.90 15.57
CA PRO A 241 -1.08 13.01 16.54
C PRO A 241 -0.57 12.59 17.93
N MET A 242 -0.84 11.35 18.35
CA MET A 242 -0.41 10.83 19.65
C MET A 242 1.11 10.60 19.68
N ASN A 243 1.67 9.98 18.64
CA ASN A 243 3.12 9.75 18.55
C ASN A 243 3.90 11.07 18.51
N LYS A 244 3.36 12.10 17.84
CA LYS A 244 3.97 13.43 17.80
C LYS A 244 3.98 14.10 19.17
N ALA A 245 2.88 14.01 19.94
CA ALA A 245 2.82 14.55 21.29
C ALA A 245 3.77 13.80 22.24
N MET A 246 3.81 12.47 22.15
CA MET A 246 4.73 11.63 22.93
C MET A 246 6.20 11.95 22.62
N ALA A 247 6.56 12.19 21.35
CA ALA A 247 7.89 12.64 20.96
C ALA A 247 8.29 13.92 21.69
N ALA A 248 7.41 14.93 21.68
CA ALA A 248 7.66 16.22 22.33
C ALA A 248 7.88 16.05 23.84
N HIS A 249 7.06 15.25 24.53
CA HIS A 249 7.22 15.01 25.96
C HIS A 249 8.51 14.25 26.31
N LEU A 250 8.93 13.31 25.47
CA LEU A 250 10.19 12.56 25.66
C LEU A 250 11.42 13.44 25.40
N ASP A 251 11.37 14.28 24.37
CA ASP A 251 12.43 15.24 24.06
C ASP A 251 12.62 16.23 25.22
N GLU A 252 11.54 16.70 25.83
CA GLU A 252 11.56 17.56 27.03
C GLU A 252 12.04 16.87 28.33
N LEU A 253 12.06 15.54 28.36
CA LEU A 253 12.57 14.73 29.47
C LEU A 253 14.01 14.27 29.23
N ASN A 254 14.66 14.78 28.19
CA ASN A 254 16.03 14.44 27.77
C ASN A 254 16.21 12.99 27.29
N TYR A 255 15.17 12.34 26.76
CA TYR A 255 15.36 11.09 26.03
C TYR A 255 15.93 11.39 24.64
N THR A 256 17.04 10.75 24.30
CA THR A 256 17.66 10.93 22.97
C THR A 256 16.81 10.27 21.89
N LYS A 257 17.02 10.66 20.62
CA LYS A 257 16.31 10.05 19.48
C LYS A 257 16.64 8.56 19.28
N GLU A 258 17.82 8.13 19.69
CA GLU A 258 18.25 6.73 19.60
C GLU A 258 17.53 5.84 20.61
N MET A 259 17.10 6.41 21.74
CA MET A 259 16.29 5.74 22.76
C MET A 259 14.80 5.64 22.37
N GLN A 260 14.36 6.29 21.29
CA GLN A 260 12.97 6.31 20.87
C GLN A 260 12.78 5.51 19.58
N PHE A 261 11.87 4.53 19.59
CA PHE A 261 11.48 3.80 18.39
C PHE A 261 9.98 3.88 18.15
N GLN A 262 9.60 4.23 16.93
CA GLN A 262 8.21 4.29 16.49
C GLN A 262 7.93 3.14 15.54
N PHE A 263 6.89 2.35 15.85
CA PHE A 263 6.30 1.38 14.94
C PHE A 263 5.41 2.04 13.89
#